data_AF-A0A537NNC8-F1
#
_entry.id   AF-A0A537NNC8-F1
#
_cell.length_a   1.000
_cell.length_b   1.000
_cell.length_c   1.000
_cell.angle_alpha   90.00
_cell.angle_beta   90.00
_cell.angle_gamma   90.00
#
_symmetry.space_group_name_H-M   'P 1'
#
loop_
_entity.id
_entity.type
_entity.pdbx_description
1 polymer ?
#
loop_
_entity_poly.entity_id
_entity_poly.type
_entity_poly.pdbx_seq_one_letter_code
_entity_poly.pdbx_strand_id
1 'polypeptide(L)'
;MWSKVIIVFIGALFPILINTYEGVRNADKILINVVRSFGAKEWDIARLVVVPNALPYIVTGVRLAIGRAVLGVVVAEFFGSEEGLGVIMVRAASGYQVDVVFAGVIVFAALSLLMTSLVKTIESRLGSWRPQHGSDGTR
;
A
#
# COMPACT_ATOMS: atom_id res chain seq x y z
N MET A 1 -19.98 0.92 -10.35
CA MET A 1 -18.56 1.36 -10.25
C MET A 1 -18.17 1.69 -8.81
N TRP A 2 -18.90 2.57 -8.13
CA TRP A 2 -18.62 2.99 -6.75
C TRP A 2 -18.54 1.86 -5.69
N SER A 3 -19.41 0.84 -5.76
CA SER A 3 -19.42 -0.25 -4.76
C SER A 3 -18.11 -1.04 -4.71
N LYS A 4 -17.46 -1.24 -5.87
CA LYS A 4 -16.19 -1.96 -5.98
C LYS A 4 -15.03 -1.13 -5.41
N VAL A 5 -15.03 0.17 -5.69
CA VAL A 5 -14.04 1.13 -5.18
C VAL A 5 -14.07 1.16 -3.66
N ILE A 6 -15.25 1.11 -3.05
CA ILE A 6 -15.41 1.11 -1.58
C ILE A 6 -14.82 -0.15 -0.94
N ILE A 7 -15.09 -1.34 -1.51
CA ILE A 7 -14.55 -2.61 -1.00
C ILE A 7 -13.02 -2.62 -1.04
N VAL A 8 -12.46 -2.14 -2.17
CA VAL A 8 -11.01 -2.03 -2.37
C VAL A 8 -10.41 -1.00 -1.42
N PHE A 9 -11.08 0.14 -1.24
CA PHE A 9 -10.66 1.20 -0.33
C PHE A 9 -10.61 0.73 1.13
N ILE A 10 -11.64 0.02 1.61
CA ILE A 10 -11.68 -0.53 2.97
C ILE A 10 -10.55 -1.56 3.16
N GLY A 11 -10.31 -2.44 2.18
CA GLY A 11 -9.20 -3.40 2.24
C GLY A 11 -7.81 -2.75 2.25
N ALA A 12 -7.67 -1.61 1.58
CA ALA A 12 -6.45 -0.81 1.57
C ALA A 12 -6.24 0.02 2.86
N LEU A 13 -7.32 0.39 3.55
CA LEU A 13 -7.27 1.29 4.70
C LEU A 13 -6.51 0.68 5.90
N PHE A 14 -6.75 -0.59 6.22
CA PHE A 14 -6.12 -1.26 7.37
C PHE A 14 -4.58 -1.26 7.34
N PRO A 15 -3.92 -1.73 6.26
CA PRO A 15 -2.47 -1.71 6.19
C PRO A 15 -1.89 -0.29 6.21
N ILE A 16 -2.57 0.70 5.63
CA ILE A 16 -2.15 2.11 5.72
C ILE A 16 -2.18 2.58 7.17
N LEU A 17 -3.29 2.35 7.88
CA LEU A 17 -3.46 2.78 9.27
C LEU A 17 -2.42 2.12 10.20
N ILE A 18 -2.22 0.80 10.08
CA ILE A 18 -1.26 0.07 10.92
C ILE A 18 0.16 0.59 10.71
N ASN A 19 0.59 0.76 9.45
CA ASN A 19 1.93 1.26 9.17
C ASN A 19 2.10 2.73 9.57
N THR A 20 1.06 3.55 9.40
CA THR A 20 1.08 4.95 9.86
C THR A 20 1.23 5.03 11.37
N TYR A 21 0.50 4.19 12.11
CA TYR A 21 0.59 4.11 13.57
C TYR A 21 2.01 3.69 14.02
N GLU A 22 2.59 2.68 13.38
CA GLU A 22 3.98 2.27 13.64
C GLU A 22 4.98 3.38 13.32
N GLY A 23 4.75 4.17 12.26
CA GLY A 23 5.60 5.32 11.94
C GLY A 23 5.54 6.44 12.97
N VAL A 24 4.36 6.74 13.49
CA VAL A 24 4.20 7.74 14.56
C VAL A 24 4.82 7.22 15.87
N ARG A 25 4.67 5.93 16.17
CA ARG A 25 5.21 5.30 17.38
C ARG A 25 6.74 5.21 17.37
N ASN A 26 7.35 5.03 16.20
CA ASN A 26 8.80 4.99 16.02
C ASN A 26 9.44 6.40 15.93
N ALA A 27 8.65 7.47 16.09
CA ALA A 27 9.19 8.82 16.20
C ALA A 27 10.16 8.91 17.39
N ASP A 28 11.37 9.40 17.13
CA ASP A 28 12.44 9.47 18.11
C ASP A 28 12.07 10.42 19.27
N LYS A 29 11.85 9.84 20.46
CA LYS A 29 11.52 10.57 21.68
C LYS A 29 12.63 11.57 22.06
N ILE A 30 13.88 11.29 21.71
CA ILE A 30 15.01 12.19 21.94
C ILE A 30 14.84 13.44 21.09
N LEU A 31 14.50 13.29 19.80
CA LEU A 31 14.29 14.43 18.90
C LEU A 31 13.08 15.28 19.33
N ILE A 32 12.01 14.63 19.82
CA ILE A 32 10.85 15.32 20.41
C ILE A 32 11.28 16.16 21.64
N ASN A 33 12.07 15.57 22.54
CA ASN A 33 12.53 16.26 23.75
C ASN A 33 13.47 17.42 23.41
N VAL A 34 14.36 17.27 22.43
CA VAL A 34 15.24 18.35 21.96
C VAL A 34 14.41 19.52 21.45
N VAL A 35 13.47 19.27 20.53
CA VAL A 35 12.63 20.33 19.94
C VAL A 35 11.76 21.00 21.01
N ARG A 36 11.26 20.25 22.00
CA ARG A 36 10.52 20.79 23.15
C ARG A 36 11.40 21.66 24.06
N SER A 37 12.68 21.30 24.28
CA SER A 37 13.62 22.13 25.05
C SER A 37 13.93 23.47 24.38
N PHE A 38 13.76 23.60 23.07
CA PHE A 38 13.85 24.87 22.33
C PHE A 38 12.55 25.70 22.35
N GLY A 39 11.52 25.28 23.09
CA GLY A 39 10.26 26.03 23.25
C GLY A 39 9.21 25.79 22.16
N ALA A 40 9.38 24.73 21.35
CA ALA A 40 8.44 24.37 20.30
C ALA A 40 7.07 23.92 20.87
N LYS A 41 5.98 24.26 20.17
CA LYS A 41 4.61 23.84 20.52
C LYS A 41 4.33 22.42 19.98
N GLU A 42 3.27 21.78 20.48
CA GLU A 42 2.85 20.44 20.02
C GLU A 42 2.64 20.35 18.50
N TRP A 43 2.19 21.44 17.86
CA TRP A 43 2.07 21.51 16.40
C TRP A 43 3.42 21.52 15.67
N ASP A 44 4.42 22.17 16.26
CA ASP A 44 5.78 22.21 15.72
C ASP A 44 6.43 20.83 15.83
N ILE A 45 6.27 20.17 16.98
CA ILE A 45 6.72 18.79 17.19
C ILE A 45 6.07 17.85 16.15
N ALA A 46 4.77 17.98 15.92
CA ALA A 46 4.06 17.18 14.94
C ALA A 46 4.62 17.37 13.52
N ARG A 47 4.86 18.61 13.09
CA ARG A 47 5.32 18.91 11.72
C ARG A 47 6.81 18.67 11.49
N LEU A 48 7.66 18.91 12.49
CA LEU A 48 9.13 18.84 12.37
C LEU A 48 9.68 17.46 12.73
N VAL A 49 9.01 16.71 13.60
CA VAL A 49 9.52 15.42 14.10
C VAL A 49 8.62 14.26 13.71
N VAL A 50 7.32 14.35 14.00
CA VAL A 50 6.41 13.21 13.82
C VAL A 50 6.08 12.96 12.35
N VAL A 51 5.71 13.99 11.59
CA VAL A 51 5.35 13.85 10.16
C VAL A 51 6.52 13.35 9.31
N PRO A 52 7.75 13.90 9.41
CA PRO A 52 8.89 13.42 8.64
C PRO A 52 9.30 11.99 9.00
N ASN A 53 9.18 11.62 10.28
CA ASN A 53 9.51 10.26 10.75
C ASN A 53 8.44 9.24 10.34
N ALA A 54 7.16 9.61 10.36
CA ALA A 54 6.06 8.73 9.97
C ALA A 54 5.94 8.59 8.44
N LEU A 55 6.40 9.56 7.65
CA LEU A 55 6.29 9.59 6.18
C LEU A 55 6.80 8.30 5.49
N PRO A 56 8.00 7.78 5.78
CA PRO A 56 8.49 6.52 5.22
C PRO A 56 7.59 5.31 5.55
N TYR A 57 7.01 5.29 6.75
CA TYR A 57 6.12 4.22 7.19
C TYR A 57 4.75 4.33 6.51
N ILE A 58 4.20 5.54 6.36
CA ILE A 58 2.98 5.78 5.58
C ILE A 58 3.17 5.28 4.15
N VAL A 59 4.31 5.58 3.53
CA VAL A 59 4.64 5.11 2.17
C VAL A 59 4.70 3.58 2.11
N THR A 60 5.31 2.94 3.11
CA THR A 60 5.34 1.47 3.23
C THR A 60 3.92 0.89 3.36
N GLY A 61 3.08 1.51 4.19
CA GLY A 61 1.68 1.15 4.36
C GLY A 61 0.88 1.27 3.08
N VAL A 62 1.05 2.37 2.34
CA VAL A 62 0.44 2.59 1.04
C VAL A 62 0.90 1.54 0.02
N ARG A 63 2.20 1.19 -0.03
CA ARG A 63 2.67 0.09 -0.88
C ARG A 63 1.93 -1.21 -0.57
N LEU A 64 1.87 -1.56 0.71
CA LEU A 64 1.28 -2.81 1.16
C LEU A 64 -0.23 -2.86 0.90
N ALA A 65 -0.88 -1.70 0.95
CA ALA A 65 -2.28 -1.50 0.64
C ALA A 65 -2.58 -1.62 -0.85
N ILE A 66 -1.76 -1.01 -1.72
CA ILE A 66 -1.94 -1.11 -3.18
C ILE A 66 -1.77 -2.56 -3.65
N GLY A 67 -0.79 -3.29 -3.13
CA GLY A 67 -0.61 -4.71 -3.45
C GLY A 67 -1.84 -5.56 -3.11
N ARG A 68 -2.50 -5.27 -1.98
CA ARG A 68 -3.77 -5.92 -1.60
C ARG A 68 -4.97 -5.40 -2.37
N ALA A 69 -4.98 -4.12 -2.74
CA ALA A 69 -6.04 -3.49 -3.51
C ALA A 69 -6.16 -4.12 -4.89
N VAL A 70 -5.05 -4.47 -5.55
CA VAL A 70 -5.06 -5.18 -6.83
C VAL A 70 -5.81 -6.51 -6.70
N LEU A 71 -5.50 -7.32 -5.68
CA LEU A 71 -6.24 -8.56 -5.42
C LEU A 71 -7.73 -8.29 -5.16
N GLY A 72 -8.05 -7.24 -4.41
CA GLY A 72 -9.43 -6.82 -4.15
C GLY A 72 -10.20 -6.42 -5.42
N VAL A 73 -9.56 -5.69 -6.35
CA VAL A 73 -10.16 -5.30 -7.63
C VAL A 73 -10.45 -6.53 -8.48
N VAL A 74 -9.49 -7.47 -8.58
CA VAL A 74 -9.66 -8.72 -9.33
C VAL A 74 -10.86 -9.51 -8.79
N VAL A 75 -10.92 -9.73 -7.47
CA VAL A 75 -12.05 -10.45 -6.85
C VAL A 75 -13.37 -9.70 -7.07
N ALA A 76 -13.37 -8.37 -6.94
CA ALA A 76 -14.55 -7.55 -7.19
C ALA A 76 -15.02 -7.56 -8.64
N GLU A 77 -14.11 -7.70 -9.62
CA GLU A 77 -14.47 -7.87 -11.03
C GLU A 77 -15.04 -9.26 -11.34
N PHE A 78 -14.58 -10.30 -10.65
CA PHE A 78 -15.08 -11.67 -10.85
C PHE A 78 -16.50 -11.88 -10.29
N PHE A 79 -16.78 -11.33 -9.12
CA PHE A 79 -18.03 -11.61 -8.39
C PHE A 79 -19.01 -10.43 -8.33
N GLY A 80 -18.58 -9.22 -8.70
CA GLY A 80 -19.36 -7.98 -8.48
C GLY A 80 -19.53 -7.10 -9.72
N SER A 81 -19.28 -7.62 -10.92
CA SER A 81 -19.40 -6.86 -12.17
C SER A 81 -20.22 -7.58 -13.23
N GLU A 82 -20.95 -6.81 -14.04
CA GLU A 82 -21.56 -7.30 -15.30
C GLU A 82 -20.65 -7.10 -16.53
N GLU A 83 -19.58 -6.29 -16.38
CA GLU A 83 -18.62 -5.96 -17.45
C GLU A 83 -17.17 -6.00 -16.93
N GLY A 84 -16.21 -6.44 -17.74
CA GLY A 84 -14.78 -6.43 -17.39
C GLY A 84 -14.06 -7.74 -17.72
N LEU A 85 -12.73 -7.74 -17.59
CA LEU A 85 -11.88 -8.89 -17.92
C LEU A 85 -12.24 -10.14 -17.10
N GLY A 86 -12.49 -9.97 -15.79
CA GLY A 86 -12.93 -11.07 -14.93
C GLY A 86 -14.26 -11.69 -15.38
N VAL A 87 -15.21 -10.87 -15.81
CA VAL A 87 -16.51 -11.34 -16.32
C VAL A 87 -16.36 -12.10 -17.63
N ILE A 88 -15.51 -11.61 -18.53
CA ILE A 88 -15.20 -12.31 -19.79
C ILE A 88 -14.59 -13.68 -19.50
N MET A 89 -13.67 -13.76 -18.54
CA MET A 89 -13.08 -15.05 -18.13
C MET A 89 -14.10 -15.99 -17.51
N VAL A 90 -15.00 -15.50 -16.65
CA VAL A 90 -16.06 -16.34 -16.04
C VAL A 90 -17.01 -16.87 -17.11
N ARG A 91 -17.43 -16.02 -18.06
CA ARG A 91 -18.29 -16.43 -19.19
C ARG A 91 -17.57 -17.43 -20.11
N ALA A 92 -16.30 -17.21 -20.41
CA ALA A 92 -15.48 -18.12 -21.20
C ALA A 92 -15.31 -19.48 -20.49
N ALA A 93 -15.10 -19.47 -19.17
CA ALA A 93 -15.01 -20.69 -18.36
C ALA A 93 -16.32 -21.50 -18.39
N SER A 94 -17.48 -20.84 -18.28
CA SER A 94 -18.79 -21.49 -18.45
C SER A 94 -19.00 -22.03 -19.87
N GLY A 95 -18.41 -21.38 -20.87
CA GLY A 95 -18.40 -21.80 -22.27
C GLY A 95 -17.32 -22.83 -22.62
N TYR A 96 -16.57 -23.36 -21.65
CA TYR A 96 -15.43 -24.27 -21.86
C TYR A 96 -14.34 -23.73 -22.82
N GLN A 97 -14.26 -22.41 -22.99
CA GLN A 97 -13.23 -21.73 -23.79
C GLN A 97 -11.97 -21.51 -22.94
N VAL A 98 -11.24 -22.60 -22.70
CA VAL A 98 -10.05 -22.62 -21.84
C VAL A 98 -8.93 -21.71 -22.39
N ASP A 99 -8.86 -21.57 -23.72
CA ASP A 99 -7.97 -20.64 -24.43
C ASP A 99 -8.16 -19.19 -23.99
N VAL A 100 -9.41 -18.72 -23.93
CA VAL A 100 -9.75 -17.35 -23.51
C VAL A 100 -9.47 -17.16 -22.01
N VAL A 101 -9.75 -18.18 -21.19
CA VAL A 101 -9.43 -18.15 -19.76
C VAL A 101 -7.91 -18.06 -19.55
N PHE A 102 -7.13 -18.84 -20.28
CA PHE A 102 -5.67 -18.84 -20.14
C PHE A 102 -5.06 -17.50 -20.55
N ALA A 103 -5.55 -16.90 -21.65
CA ALA A 103 -5.17 -15.55 -22.06
C ALA A 103 -5.49 -14.51 -20.97
N GLY A 104 -6.66 -14.61 -20.34
CA GLY A 104 -7.04 -13.73 -19.23
C GLY A 104 -6.14 -13.87 -18.00
N VAL A 105 -5.72 -15.09 -17.65
CA VAL A 105 -4.75 -15.33 -16.55
C VAL A 105 -3.43 -14.64 -16.83
N ILE A 106 -2.91 -14.72 -18.05
CA ILE A 106 -1.65 -14.07 -18.45
C ILE A 106 -1.78 -12.54 -18.33
N VAL A 107 -2.89 -11.97 -18.81
CA VAL A 107 -3.16 -10.52 -18.69
C VAL A 107 -3.22 -10.09 -17.23
N PHE A 108 -3.90 -10.85 -16.36
CA PHE A 108 -3.93 -10.56 -14.92
C PHE A 108 -2.55 -10.64 -14.27
N ALA A 109 -1.76 -11.67 -14.61
CA ALA A 109 -0.40 -11.79 -14.11
C ALA A 109 0.46 -10.58 -14.52
N ALA A 110 0.37 -10.17 -15.80
CA ALA A 110 1.08 -9.00 -16.31
C ALA A 110 0.65 -7.71 -15.60
N LEU A 111 -0.67 -7.49 -15.43
CA LEU A 111 -1.20 -6.30 -14.76
C LEU A 111 -0.77 -6.24 -13.29
N SER A 112 -0.81 -7.38 -12.60
CA SER A 112 -0.37 -7.51 -11.20
C SER A 112 1.11 -7.18 -11.05
N LEU A 113 1.96 -7.71 -11.93
CA LEU A 113 3.39 -7.40 -11.96
C LEU A 113 3.64 -5.91 -12.25
N LEU A 114 2.91 -5.33 -13.19
CA LEU A 114 3.05 -3.93 -13.59
C LEU A 114 2.68 -2.98 -12.45
N MET A 115 1.55 -3.24 -11.77
CA MET A 115 1.15 -2.48 -10.58
C MET A 115 2.16 -2.62 -9.44
N THR A 116 2.61 -3.85 -9.17
CA THR A 116 3.61 -4.11 -8.12
C THR A 116 4.93 -3.39 -8.42
N SER A 117 5.36 -3.40 -9.68
CA SER A 117 6.57 -2.70 -10.12
C SER A 117 6.45 -1.19 -10.02
N LEU A 118 5.31 -0.61 -10.42
CA LEU A 118 5.06 0.84 -10.34
C LEU A 118 5.19 1.34 -8.89
N VAL A 119 4.58 0.61 -7.96
CA VAL A 119 4.66 0.89 -6.52
C VAL A 119 6.08 0.72 -6.00
N LYS A 120 6.81 -0.29 -6.48
CA LYS A 120 8.21 -0.50 -6.11
C LYS A 120 9.06 0.70 -6.51
N THR A 121 8.89 1.23 -7.71
CA THR A 121 9.58 2.42 -8.21
C THR A 121 9.23 3.66 -7.40
N ILE A 122 7.95 3.89 -7.08
CA ILE A 122 7.51 5.05 -6.27
C ILE A 122 8.16 5.01 -4.89
N GLU A 123 8.16 3.86 -4.21
CA GLU A 123 8.86 3.76 -2.92
C GLU A 123 10.37 3.92 -3.07
N SER A 124 11.02 3.38 -4.11
CA SER A 124 12.46 3.56 -4.27
C SER A 124 12.87 5.04 -4.38
N ARG A 125 11.99 5.89 -4.92
CA ARG A 125 12.19 7.34 -4.96
C ARG A 125 11.94 8.03 -3.63
N LEU A 126 10.99 7.54 -2.83
CA LEU A 126 10.65 8.12 -1.51
C LEU A 126 11.51 7.56 -0.37
N GLY A 127 12.07 6.36 -0.54
CA GLY A 127 12.84 5.62 0.45
C GLY A 127 14.28 6.09 0.63
N SER A 128 14.74 7.12 -0.08
CA SER A 128 16.09 7.68 0.11
C SER A 128 16.28 8.37 1.48
N TRP A 129 15.21 8.49 2.27
CA TRP A 129 15.20 9.13 3.59
C TRP A 129 15.09 8.13 4.74
N ARG A 130 15.30 6.84 4.48
CA ARG A 130 15.18 5.79 5.49
C ARG A 130 16.32 5.92 6.52
N PRO A 131 16.03 6.16 7.81
CA PRO A 131 17.03 5.99 8.85
C PRO A 131 17.36 4.50 8.90
N GLN A 132 18.61 4.16 8.64
CA GLN A 132 19.13 2.82 8.76
C GLN A 132 19.08 2.46 10.25
N HIS A 133 18.06 1.71 10.68
CA HIS A 133 18.11 1.06 11.99
C HIS A 133 19.24 0.03 11.90
N GLY A 134 20.40 0.41 12.44
CA GLY A 134 21.51 -0.50 12.70
C GLY A 134 21.03 -1.56 13.66
N SER A 135 20.78 -2.76 13.14
CA SER A 135 20.82 -3.98 13.93
C SER A 135 22.29 -4.29 14.21
N ASP A 136 22.89 -3.58 15.16
CA ASP A 136 24.18 -3.98 15.73
C ASP A 136 24.04 -4.01 17.25
N GLY A 137 23.98 -5.23 17.77
CA GLY A 137 23.68 -5.52 19.17
C GLY A 137 23.71 -7.02 19.46
N THR A 138 24.54 -7.76 18.72
CA THR A 138 25.03 -9.07 19.17
C THR A 138 26.43 -8.88 19.71
N ARG A 139 26.53 -8.62 21.02
CA ARG A 139 27.62 -9.04 21.91
C ARG A 139 27.30 -8.66 23.34
#